data_AF-A0A3D0XN10-F1
#
_entry.id   AF-A0A3D0XN10-F1
#
_cell.length_a   1.000
_cell.length_b   1.000
_cell.length_c   1.000
_cell.angle_alpha   90.00
_cell.angle_beta   90.00
_cell.angle_gamma   90.00
#
_symmetry.space_group_name_H-M   'P 1'
#
loop_
_entity.id
_entity.type
_entity.pdbx_description
1 polymer ?
#
loop_
_entity_poly.entity_id
_entity_poly.type
_entity_poly.pdbx_seq_one_letter_code
_entity_poly.pdbx_strand_id
1 'polypeptide(L)'
;MELPIMRDTISINTPFLDTTVDHPVDCDIVLPDYCPDVSRVLRTESCAEIDAKQIDGARLTVSGTLYIHVLYITENSCSIRCLTHETAFSHTFDLKEECTTDAYAYVSARVIRANCRLIGPRRVQVRGSIVLHARVFCEMNESFVSDIDDERLEINHHSIQCSTPVAFVEKPFQVHEQLEINYGKPAASSIIKSDATVFVQDFKLISNKVIIKADLKLKTLYSSEAEEEDSGIEVVEHNLPISQIVDISGVDEECGCILNLHSGNVKASISQNSEGENRQLDVQLDVMATANVYRTREITVVTDAFSPKFETMIQTSPVHMQYVSDTVHKTEVLQESLELENAELKTVIDCTTEAYVKESKFENGVLAMAGDLYISGYALNSQGGPVSFDKTVPFSMKEPVEGAPNHWHANPEIRIV
;
A
#
# COMPACT_ATOMS: atom_id res chain seq x y z
N MET A 1 34.00 -0.19 45.24
CA MET A 1 34.48 -1.43 44.59
C MET A 1 33.66 -1.57 43.33
N GLU A 2 34.29 -1.80 42.17
CA GLU A 2 33.54 -2.01 40.92
C GLU A 2 32.99 -3.45 40.93
N LEU A 3 31.70 -3.59 40.61
CA LEU A 3 31.04 -4.89 40.46
C LEU A 3 31.20 -5.37 39.00
N PRO A 4 31.44 -6.67 38.76
CA PRO A 4 31.50 -7.25 37.42
C PRO A 4 30.09 -7.36 36.82
N ILE A 5 29.63 -6.26 36.22
CA ILE A 5 28.31 -6.15 35.59
C ILE A 5 28.38 -6.70 34.16
N MET A 6 27.55 -7.70 33.85
CA MET A 6 27.33 -8.19 32.49
C MET A 6 26.21 -7.37 31.85
N ARG A 7 26.44 -6.93 30.61
CA ARG A 7 25.45 -6.20 29.81
C ARG A 7 25.14 -6.97 28.54
N ASP A 8 23.89 -6.92 28.16
CA ASP A 8 23.42 -7.34 26.85
C ASP A 8 22.74 -6.13 26.18
N THR A 9 22.49 -6.24 24.88
CA THR A 9 21.95 -5.17 24.04
C THR A 9 20.75 -5.66 23.26
N ILE A 10 19.76 -4.79 23.11
CA ILE A 10 18.61 -5.04 22.25
C ILE A 10 18.42 -3.89 21.25
N SER A 11 18.18 -4.24 20.00
CA SER A 11 17.80 -3.29 18.95
C SER A 11 16.29 -3.10 18.92
N ILE A 12 15.85 -1.84 18.86
CA ILE A 12 14.44 -1.46 18.67
C ILE A 12 14.31 -0.46 17.51
N ASN A 13 13.21 -0.55 16.77
CA ASN A 13 12.89 0.43 15.74
C ASN A 13 12.04 1.53 16.34
N THR A 14 12.59 2.74 16.42
CA THR A 14 11.87 3.88 16.98
C THR A 14 11.41 4.81 15.85
N PRO A 15 10.13 5.23 15.84
CA PRO A 15 9.66 6.22 14.88
C PRO A 15 10.36 7.56 15.15
N PHE A 16 11.16 7.98 14.20
CA PHE A 16 11.92 9.22 14.22
C PHE A 16 11.14 10.37 13.54
N LEU A 17 10.31 10.01 12.56
CA LEU A 17 9.33 10.87 11.92
C LEU A 17 8.02 10.07 11.79
N ASP A 18 6.89 10.73 12.07
CA ASP A 18 5.56 10.27 11.68
C ASP A 18 4.73 11.52 11.37
N THR A 19 4.52 11.80 10.08
CA THR A 19 3.84 13.02 9.64
C THR A 19 3.09 12.82 8.33
N THR A 20 2.08 13.65 8.13
CA THR A 20 1.27 13.70 6.91
C THR A 20 1.36 15.10 6.31
N VAL A 21 1.51 15.19 4.99
CA VAL A 21 1.51 16.45 4.24
C VAL A 21 0.64 16.36 3.00
N ASP A 22 -0.01 17.47 2.67
CA ASP A 22 -0.74 17.65 1.42
C ASP A 22 0.20 18.26 0.37
N HIS A 23 0.49 17.51 -0.69
CA HIS A 23 1.29 17.95 -1.83
C HIS A 23 0.36 18.37 -2.98
N PRO A 24 0.18 19.68 -3.24
CA PRO A 24 -0.73 20.14 -4.29
C PRO A 24 -0.22 19.79 -5.68
N VAL A 25 -1.15 19.46 -6.57
CA VAL A 25 -0.86 19.18 -7.98
C VAL A 25 -1.78 20.04 -8.86
N ASP A 26 -1.19 20.77 -9.80
CA ASP A 26 -1.89 21.52 -10.85
C ASP A 26 -1.22 21.20 -12.20
N CYS A 27 -2.00 20.65 -13.13
CA CYS A 27 -1.51 20.17 -14.41
C CYS A 27 -2.44 20.62 -15.54
N ASP A 28 -1.86 21.22 -16.59
CA ASP A 28 -2.56 21.49 -17.84
C ASP A 28 -2.18 20.41 -18.86
N ILE A 29 -3.16 19.60 -19.26
CA ILE A 29 -2.97 18.47 -20.17
C ILE A 29 -3.54 18.84 -21.54
N VAL A 30 -2.72 18.67 -22.58
CA VAL A 30 -3.13 18.82 -23.98
C VAL A 30 -3.26 17.44 -24.61
N LEU A 31 -4.38 17.20 -25.29
CA LEU A 31 -4.65 15.92 -25.95
C LEU A 31 -3.69 15.71 -27.13
N PRO A 32 -2.98 14.57 -27.21
CA PRO A 32 -2.18 14.19 -28.36
C PRO A 32 -3.00 14.02 -29.63
N ASP A 33 -2.39 14.21 -30.81
CA ASP A 33 -3.10 14.23 -32.11
C ASP A 33 -3.90 12.96 -32.43
N TYR A 34 -3.52 11.81 -31.88
CA TYR A 34 -4.26 10.55 -32.04
C TYR A 34 -5.55 10.48 -31.21
N CYS A 35 -5.72 11.34 -30.20
CA CYS A 35 -6.92 11.41 -29.39
C CYS A 35 -8.00 12.27 -30.08
N PRO A 36 -9.25 11.79 -30.20
CA PRO A 36 -10.36 12.61 -30.68
C PRO A 36 -10.68 13.78 -29.73
N ASP A 37 -11.39 14.78 -30.23
CA ASP A 37 -11.80 15.95 -29.44
C ASP A 37 -12.81 15.59 -28.34
N VAL A 38 -12.65 16.23 -27.19
CA VAL A 38 -13.46 16.02 -25.98
C VAL A 38 -14.78 16.78 -26.07
N SER A 39 -15.88 16.03 -26.05
CA SER A 39 -17.22 16.58 -25.83
C SER A 39 -17.46 16.89 -24.36
N ARG A 40 -17.20 15.90 -23.50
CA ARG A 40 -17.46 15.96 -22.04
C ARG A 40 -16.50 15.04 -21.31
N VAL A 41 -15.93 15.53 -20.21
CA VAL A 41 -15.19 14.69 -19.24
C VAL A 41 -16.20 13.90 -18.41
N LEU A 42 -16.05 12.57 -18.40
CA LEU A 42 -16.88 11.67 -17.59
C LEU A 42 -16.34 11.52 -16.18
N ARG A 43 -15.02 11.33 -16.06
CA ARG A 43 -14.37 11.06 -14.79
C ARG A 43 -12.88 11.36 -14.89
N THR A 44 -12.28 11.67 -13.77
CA THR A 44 -10.83 11.68 -13.62
C THR A 44 -10.46 10.78 -12.48
N GLU A 45 -9.57 9.84 -12.78
CA GLU A 45 -9.02 8.90 -11.82
C GLU A 45 -7.53 9.15 -11.73
N SER A 46 -6.95 8.93 -10.57
CA SER A 46 -5.54 9.20 -10.38
C SER A 46 -4.95 8.32 -9.30
N CYS A 47 -3.77 7.80 -9.54
CA CYS A 47 -3.00 7.02 -8.58
C CYS A 47 -1.58 7.60 -8.51
N ALA A 48 -1.00 7.60 -7.31
CA ALA A 48 0.36 8.07 -7.07
C ALA A 48 1.25 6.88 -6.69
N GLU A 49 2.39 6.77 -7.35
CA GLU A 49 3.43 5.78 -7.06
C GLU A 49 4.62 6.45 -6.40
N ILE A 50 5.24 5.75 -5.45
CA ILE A 50 6.51 6.17 -4.87
C ILE A 50 7.63 5.48 -5.65
N ASP A 51 8.44 6.26 -6.35
CA ASP A 51 9.53 5.75 -7.18
C ASP A 51 10.82 5.59 -6.36
N ALA A 52 11.10 6.56 -5.48
CA ALA A 52 12.28 6.53 -4.63
C ALA A 52 12.09 7.27 -3.30
N LYS A 53 12.83 6.80 -2.29
CA LYS A 53 12.94 7.39 -0.96
C LYS A 53 14.42 7.49 -0.65
N GLN A 54 14.87 8.67 -0.27
CA GLN A 54 16.28 8.92 0.05
C GLN A 54 16.36 9.63 1.39
N ILE A 55 17.00 8.98 2.36
CA ILE A 55 17.36 9.60 3.63
C ILE A 55 18.81 10.08 3.50
N ASP A 56 19.00 11.40 3.62
CA ASP A 56 20.31 12.05 3.58
C ASP A 56 20.43 13.00 4.78
N GLY A 57 21.27 12.63 5.74
CA GLY A 57 21.42 13.32 7.02
C GLY A 57 20.08 13.47 7.75
N ALA A 58 19.61 14.72 7.88
CA ALA A 58 18.35 15.07 8.54
C ALA A 58 17.19 15.29 7.57
N ARG A 59 17.22 14.70 6.36
CA ARG A 59 16.17 14.88 5.35
C ARG A 59 15.74 13.57 4.73
N LEU A 60 14.43 13.37 4.63
CA LEU A 60 13.82 12.36 3.78
C LEU A 60 13.28 13.03 2.51
N THR A 61 13.85 12.70 1.35
CA THR A 61 13.31 13.10 0.05
C THR A 61 12.54 11.94 -0.55
N VAL A 62 11.30 12.22 -0.95
CA VAL A 62 10.40 11.27 -1.61
C VAL A 62 10.16 11.78 -3.02
N SER A 63 10.34 10.93 -4.02
CA SER A 63 9.97 11.19 -5.41
C SER A 63 9.03 10.11 -5.90
N GLY A 64 8.10 10.50 -6.76
CA GLY A 64 7.09 9.60 -7.28
C GLY A 64 6.46 10.10 -8.57
N THR A 65 5.63 9.25 -9.15
CA THR A 65 4.89 9.55 -10.37
C THR A 65 3.40 9.55 -10.07
N LEU A 66 2.72 10.61 -10.47
CA LEU A 66 1.27 10.71 -10.48
C LEU A 66 0.75 10.36 -11.87
N TYR A 67 -0.11 9.35 -11.93
CA TYR A 67 -0.84 8.97 -13.13
C TYR A 67 -2.23 9.59 -13.06
N ILE A 68 -2.62 10.28 -14.11
CA ILE A 68 -3.92 10.93 -14.26
C ILE A 68 -4.62 10.30 -15.45
N HIS A 69 -5.72 9.61 -15.20
CA HIS A 69 -6.60 9.02 -16.20
C HIS A 69 -7.82 9.92 -16.39
N VAL A 70 -7.91 10.56 -17.54
CA VAL A 70 -9.06 11.39 -17.92
C VAL A 70 -9.94 10.56 -18.84
N LEU A 71 -11.07 10.10 -18.33
CA LEU A 71 -12.08 9.43 -19.14
C LEU A 71 -13.06 10.47 -19.71
N TYR A 72 -13.29 10.40 -21.01
CA TYR A 72 -14.09 11.39 -21.72
C TYR A 72 -14.90 10.79 -22.87
N ILE A 73 -15.97 11.50 -23.22
CA ILE A 73 -16.78 11.25 -24.42
C ILE A 73 -16.24 12.10 -25.57
N THR A 74 -16.10 11.48 -26.73
CA THR A 74 -15.64 12.12 -27.97
C THR A 74 -16.75 12.91 -28.69
N GLU A 75 -16.41 14.02 -29.36
CA GLU A 75 -17.35 14.98 -29.98
C GLU A 75 -18.23 14.45 -31.13
N ASN A 76 -17.95 13.26 -31.71
CA ASN A 76 -18.67 12.76 -32.90
C ASN A 76 -19.20 11.31 -32.83
N SER A 77 -18.75 10.49 -31.88
CA SER A 77 -19.12 9.07 -31.84
C SER A 77 -19.76 8.63 -30.53
N CYS A 78 -19.99 9.55 -29.57
CA CYS A 78 -20.39 9.24 -28.19
C CYS A 78 -19.53 8.16 -27.50
N SER A 79 -18.38 7.82 -28.08
CA SER A 79 -17.50 6.76 -27.60
C SER A 79 -16.71 7.23 -26.38
N ILE A 80 -16.45 6.31 -25.46
CA ILE A 80 -15.59 6.58 -24.31
C ILE A 80 -14.13 6.34 -24.71
N ARG A 81 -13.27 7.27 -24.33
CA ARG A 81 -11.81 7.17 -24.42
C ARG A 81 -11.20 7.53 -23.08
N CYS A 82 -9.98 7.06 -22.85
CA CYS A 82 -9.15 7.48 -21.73
C CYS A 82 -7.86 8.10 -22.24
N LEU A 83 -7.49 9.22 -21.65
CA LEU A 83 -6.16 9.79 -21.76
C LEU A 83 -5.42 9.54 -20.46
N THR A 84 -4.27 8.88 -20.53
CA THR A 84 -3.33 8.76 -19.41
C THR A 84 -2.26 9.84 -19.53
N HIS A 85 -2.06 10.60 -18.47
CA HIS A 85 -0.98 11.58 -18.34
C HIS A 85 -0.14 11.27 -17.11
N GLU A 86 1.18 11.31 -17.25
CA GLU A 86 2.13 11.05 -16.18
C GLU A 86 2.81 12.37 -15.78
N THR A 87 2.88 12.66 -14.49
CA THR A 87 3.60 13.82 -13.95
C THR A 87 4.37 13.45 -12.70
N ALA A 88 5.64 13.85 -12.63
CA ALA A 88 6.50 13.57 -11.48
C ALA A 88 6.21 14.54 -10.34
N PHE A 89 6.30 14.06 -9.10
CA PHE A 89 6.26 14.88 -7.89
C PHE A 89 7.45 14.57 -6.99
N SER A 90 7.81 15.54 -6.16
CA SER A 90 8.83 15.34 -5.12
C SER A 90 8.52 16.20 -3.90
N HIS A 91 8.74 15.61 -2.72
CA HIS A 91 8.59 16.29 -1.45
C HIS A 91 9.72 15.92 -0.49
N THR A 92 10.18 16.88 0.30
CA THR A 92 11.22 16.67 1.30
C THR A 92 10.66 16.93 2.69
N PHE A 93 10.83 15.95 3.57
CA PHE A 93 10.53 16.06 4.99
C PHE A 93 11.82 16.34 5.76
N ASP A 94 11.79 17.35 6.62
CA ASP A 94 12.88 17.61 7.56
C ASP A 94 12.71 16.72 8.80
N LEU A 95 13.77 16.00 9.14
CA LEU A 95 13.88 15.21 10.36
C LEU A 95 14.35 16.13 11.50
N LYS A 96 13.92 15.84 12.73
CA LYS A 96 14.27 16.67 13.89
C LYS A 96 15.78 16.70 14.16
N GLU A 97 16.43 15.58 13.93
CA GLU A 97 17.84 15.34 14.16
C GLU A 97 18.40 14.49 12.99
N GLU A 98 19.72 14.29 12.94
CA GLU A 98 20.35 13.45 11.93
C GLU A 98 20.26 11.97 12.32
N CYS A 99 19.88 11.11 11.37
CA CYS A 99 19.89 9.67 11.59
C CYS A 99 21.34 9.17 11.59
N THR A 100 21.84 8.75 12.76
CA THR A 100 23.23 8.28 12.93
C THR A 100 23.39 6.77 12.81
N THR A 101 22.27 6.05 12.64
CA THR A 101 22.18 4.60 12.51
C THR A 101 21.43 4.22 11.23
N ASP A 102 21.35 2.92 10.96
CA ASP A 102 20.53 2.42 9.85
C ASP A 102 19.08 2.86 10.02
N ALA A 103 18.59 3.56 9.00
CA ALA A 103 17.26 4.13 8.97
C ALA A 103 16.53 3.71 7.69
N TYR A 104 15.23 3.52 7.80
CA TYR A 104 14.37 3.23 6.65
C TYR A 104 13.09 4.05 6.72
N ALA A 105 12.48 4.28 5.56
CA ALA A 105 11.26 5.07 5.44
C ALA A 105 10.10 4.26 4.86
N TYR A 106 8.98 4.25 5.57
CA TYR A 106 7.69 3.86 5.04
C TYR A 106 6.96 5.11 4.57
N VAL A 107 6.59 5.16 3.29
CA VAL A 107 5.84 6.29 2.72
C VAL A 107 4.69 5.77 1.89
N SER A 108 3.48 6.25 2.18
CA SER A 108 2.30 6.01 1.34
C SER A 108 1.85 7.30 0.69
N ALA A 109 1.49 7.22 -0.59
CA ALA A 109 0.91 8.32 -1.34
C ALA A 109 -0.57 8.04 -1.66
N ARG A 110 -1.43 9.02 -1.42
CA ARG A 110 -2.85 8.94 -1.74
C ARG A 110 -3.31 10.18 -2.45
N VAL A 111 -3.97 10.03 -3.60
CA VAL A 111 -4.54 11.19 -4.30
C VAL A 111 -5.88 11.56 -3.69
N ILE A 112 -6.03 12.82 -3.27
CA ILE A 112 -7.29 13.38 -2.78
C ILE A 112 -7.70 14.52 -3.74
N ARG A 113 -8.96 14.47 -4.21
CA ARG A 113 -9.60 15.54 -4.99
C ARG A 113 -8.95 15.84 -6.35
N ALA A 114 -8.73 14.84 -7.21
CA ALA A 114 -8.35 15.09 -8.61
C ALA A 114 -9.55 15.60 -9.43
N ASN A 115 -9.73 16.92 -9.50
CA ASN A 115 -10.79 17.53 -10.28
C ASN A 115 -10.26 17.95 -11.65
N CYS A 116 -10.94 17.50 -12.70
CA CYS A 116 -10.65 17.88 -14.07
C CYS A 116 -11.67 18.89 -14.59
N ARG A 117 -11.17 19.93 -15.27
CA ARG A 117 -11.96 20.95 -15.93
C ARG A 117 -11.60 20.99 -17.41
N LEU A 118 -12.61 20.87 -18.26
CA LEU A 118 -12.45 21.08 -19.70
C LEU A 118 -12.25 22.57 -19.99
N ILE A 119 -11.12 22.91 -20.62
CA ILE A 119 -10.77 24.29 -21.01
C ILE A 119 -11.07 24.52 -22.49
N GLY A 120 -10.89 23.49 -23.32
CA GLY A 120 -11.26 23.46 -24.73
C GLY A 120 -11.29 22.03 -25.25
N PRO A 121 -11.65 21.78 -26.52
CA PRO A 121 -11.87 20.44 -27.06
C PRO A 121 -10.64 19.51 -26.97
N ARG A 122 -9.43 20.08 -26.83
CA ARG A 122 -8.17 19.34 -26.71
C ARG A 122 -7.33 19.73 -25.50
N ARG A 123 -7.90 20.45 -24.52
CA ARG A 123 -7.17 20.91 -23.34
C ARG A 123 -8.01 20.74 -22.09
N VAL A 124 -7.46 20.03 -21.11
CA VAL A 124 -8.05 19.83 -19.79
C VAL A 124 -7.08 20.31 -18.71
N GLN A 125 -7.62 20.86 -17.63
CA GLN A 125 -6.86 21.27 -16.46
C GLN A 125 -7.23 20.35 -15.30
N VAL A 126 -6.23 19.80 -14.63
CA VAL A 126 -6.42 18.91 -13.48
C VAL A 126 -5.81 19.56 -12.25
N ARG A 127 -6.61 19.67 -11.19
CA ARG A 127 -6.18 20.15 -9.88
C ARG A 127 -6.51 19.13 -8.83
N GLY A 128 -5.54 18.82 -7.98
CA GLY A 128 -5.72 17.91 -6.86
C GLY A 128 -4.61 18.05 -5.83
N SER A 129 -4.55 17.08 -4.93
CA SER A 129 -3.50 16.98 -3.92
C SER A 129 -3.13 15.52 -3.71
N ILE A 130 -1.85 15.26 -3.47
CA ILE A 130 -1.34 13.96 -3.03
C ILE A 130 -1.06 14.08 -1.54
N VAL A 131 -1.75 13.30 -0.73
CA VAL A 131 -1.46 13.16 0.69
C VAL A 131 -0.34 12.14 0.85
N LEU A 132 0.80 12.62 1.32
CA LEU A 132 1.97 11.81 1.64
C LEU A 132 2.01 11.60 3.14
N HIS A 133 1.88 10.34 3.57
CA HIS A 133 2.14 9.93 4.95
C HIS A 133 3.51 9.27 5.01
N ALA A 134 4.43 9.88 5.75
CA ALA A 134 5.81 9.46 5.84
C ALA A 134 6.17 9.09 7.28
N ARG A 135 6.78 7.91 7.43
CA ARG A 135 7.33 7.41 8.69
C ARG A 135 8.77 6.98 8.49
N VAL A 136 9.66 7.53 9.31
CA VAL A 136 11.07 7.15 9.32
C VAL A 136 11.33 6.40 10.61
N PHE A 137 11.98 5.25 10.50
CA PHE A 137 12.39 4.44 11.62
C PHE A 137 13.91 4.38 11.67
N CYS A 138 14.46 4.54 12.86
CA CYS A 138 15.87 4.35 13.13
C CYS A 138 16.03 3.17 14.09
N GLU A 139 17.03 2.33 13.81
CA GLU A 139 17.42 1.30 14.76
C GLU A 139 18.19 1.96 15.92
N MET A 140 17.70 1.75 17.14
CA MET A 140 18.36 2.18 18.37
C MET A 140 18.75 0.97 19.22
N ASN A 141 19.98 0.97 19.71
CA ASN A 141 20.51 -0.06 20.59
C ASN A 141 20.35 0.38 22.05
N GLU A 142 19.58 -0.38 22.81
CA GLU A 142 19.39 -0.21 24.25
C GLU A 142 20.22 -1.24 25.01
N SER A 143 21.11 -0.79 25.89
CA SER A 143 21.92 -1.68 26.73
C SER A 143 21.26 -1.88 28.08
N PHE A 144 21.21 -3.12 28.57
CA PHE A 144 20.65 -3.45 29.87
C PHE A 144 21.57 -4.40 30.65
N VAL A 145 21.37 -4.45 31.97
CA VAL A 145 22.10 -5.39 32.83
C VAL A 145 21.45 -6.76 32.72
N SER A 146 22.19 -7.72 32.18
CA SER A 146 21.74 -9.11 32.03
C SER A 146 22.14 -9.98 33.21
N ASP A 147 23.27 -9.67 33.85
CA ASP A 147 23.73 -10.38 35.04
C ASP A 147 24.76 -9.57 35.85
N ILE A 148 25.03 -10.01 37.09
CA ILE A 148 26.11 -9.47 37.93
C ILE A 148 26.87 -10.66 38.56
N ASP A 149 28.12 -10.86 38.17
CA ASP A 149 28.92 -12.02 38.60
C ASP A 149 29.57 -11.78 39.98
N ASP A 150 28.75 -11.73 41.03
CA ASP A 150 29.23 -11.52 42.40
C ASP A 150 28.47 -12.37 43.43
N GLU A 151 29.16 -13.37 44.00
CA GLU A 151 28.63 -14.27 45.05
C GLU A 151 28.17 -13.57 46.33
N ARG A 152 28.40 -12.25 46.47
CA ARG A 152 27.94 -11.45 47.61
C ARG A 152 26.59 -10.78 47.35
N LEU A 153 26.05 -10.89 46.14
CA LEU A 153 24.77 -10.32 45.75
C LEU A 153 23.73 -11.43 45.54
N GLU A 154 22.51 -11.12 45.92
CA GLU A 154 21.30 -11.84 45.55
C GLU A 154 20.62 -11.03 44.45
N ILE A 155 20.38 -11.64 43.30
CA ILE A 155 19.96 -10.96 42.07
C ILE A 155 18.60 -11.47 41.64
N ASN A 156 17.71 -10.55 41.25
CA ASN A 156 16.40 -10.87 40.72
C ASN A 156 16.38 -10.74 39.19
N HIS A 157 16.48 -11.87 38.52
CA HIS A 157 16.36 -11.98 37.07
C HIS A 157 14.89 -12.08 36.64
N HIS A 158 14.59 -11.47 35.49
CA HIS A 158 13.28 -11.57 34.86
C HIS A 158 13.47 -11.91 33.37
N SER A 159 12.81 -12.96 32.91
CA SER A 159 12.80 -13.35 31.48
C SER A 159 11.71 -12.59 30.74
N ILE A 160 12.04 -11.99 29.60
CA ILE A 160 11.12 -11.19 28.78
C ILE A 160 11.29 -11.59 27.31
N GLN A 161 10.19 -11.76 26.60
CA GLN A 161 10.19 -11.95 25.15
C GLN A 161 10.27 -10.60 24.45
N CYS A 162 11.21 -10.46 23.51
CA CYS A 162 11.37 -9.22 22.75
C CYS A 162 11.63 -9.52 21.28
N SER A 163 11.12 -8.66 20.40
CA SER A 163 11.31 -8.72 18.96
C SER A 163 12.26 -7.62 18.50
N THR A 164 13.33 -8.00 17.82
CA THR A 164 14.31 -7.07 17.25
C THR A 164 14.17 -7.03 15.74
N PRO A 165 14.37 -5.87 15.11
CA PRO A 165 14.45 -5.79 13.66
C PRO A 165 15.61 -6.64 13.14
N VAL A 166 15.40 -7.26 11.98
CA VAL A 166 16.45 -7.99 11.25
C VAL A 166 16.68 -7.32 9.90
N ALA A 167 15.61 -7.00 9.18
CA ALA A 167 15.70 -6.35 7.88
C ALA A 167 14.40 -5.64 7.50
N PHE A 168 14.54 -4.55 6.76
CA PHE A 168 13.46 -3.93 6.00
C PHE A 168 13.87 -3.90 4.53
N VAL A 169 13.08 -4.51 3.65
CA VAL A 169 13.38 -4.58 2.22
C VAL A 169 12.17 -4.13 1.43
N GLU A 170 12.43 -3.25 0.46
CA GLU A 170 11.51 -2.88 -0.60
C GLU A 170 12.09 -3.35 -1.94
N LYS A 171 11.33 -4.18 -2.65
CA LYS A 171 11.75 -4.77 -3.91
C LYS A 171 10.68 -4.56 -4.98
N PRO A 172 10.89 -3.66 -5.94
CA PRO A 172 10.06 -3.60 -7.13
C PRO A 172 10.38 -4.80 -8.05
N PHE A 173 9.35 -5.34 -8.68
CA PHE A 173 9.46 -6.30 -9.77
C PHE A 173 8.36 -6.04 -10.82
N GLN A 174 8.65 -6.36 -12.08
CA GLN A 174 7.72 -6.16 -13.18
C GLN A 174 6.92 -7.41 -13.47
N VAL A 175 5.63 -7.23 -13.73
CA VAL A 175 4.77 -8.23 -14.34
C VAL A 175 4.51 -7.77 -15.77
N HIS A 176 4.83 -8.62 -16.73
CA HIS A 176 4.57 -8.39 -18.15
C HIS A 176 3.95 -9.65 -18.73
N GLU A 177 2.70 -9.55 -19.17
CA GLU A 177 1.92 -10.68 -19.66
C GLU A 177 1.22 -10.34 -20.97
N GLN A 178 1.08 -11.36 -21.83
CA GLN A 178 0.26 -11.31 -23.03
C GLN A 178 -0.99 -12.16 -22.80
N LEU A 179 -2.12 -11.50 -22.75
CA LEU A 179 -3.43 -12.08 -22.43
C LEU A 179 -4.32 -12.02 -23.66
N GLU A 180 -5.39 -12.81 -23.67
CA GLU A 180 -6.35 -12.81 -24.77
C GLU A 180 -7.75 -12.44 -24.26
N ILE A 181 -8.46 -11.63 -25.06
CA ILE A 181 -9.89 -11.38 -24.89
C ILE A 181 -10.64 -12.61 -25.40
N ASN A 182 -11.25 -13.34 -24.47
CA ASN A 182 -12.02 -14.55 -24.75
C ASN A 182 -12.98 -14.39 -25.93
N TYR A 183 -13.07 -15.40 -26.79
CA TYR A 183 -13.95 -15.43 -27.97
C TYR A 183 -15.44 -15.16 -27.69
N GLY A 184 -15.89 -15.35 -26.44
CA GLY A 184 -17.24 -15.00 -26.02
C GLY A 184 -17.51 -13.48 -25.90
N LYS A 185 -16.49 -12.63 -26.05
CA LYS A 185 -16.59 -11.18 -26.04
C LYS A 185 -16.19 -10.59 -27.39
N PRO A 186 -16.70 -9.42 -27.80
CA PRO A 186 -16.30 -8.79 -29.05
C PRO A 186 -14.83 -8.33 -28.99
N ALA A 187 -14.21 -8.21 -30.18
CA ALA A 187 -12.87 -7.66 -30.33
C ALA A 187 -12.81 -6.20 -29.84
N ALA A 188 -11.64 -5.77 -29.38
CA ALA A 188 -11.45 -4.47 -28.78
C ALA A 188 -11.00 -3.42 -29.81
N SER A 189 -11.73 -2.31 -29.90
CA SER A 189 -11.31 -1.12 -30.64
C SER A 189 -10.24 -0.34 -29.88
N SER A 190 -10.34 -0.24 -28.56
CA SER A 190 -9.35 0.42 -27.72
C SER A 190 -9.49 0.09 -26.23
N ILE A 191 -8.38 0.10 -25.50
CA ILE A 191 -8.40 0.03 -24.04
C ILE A 191 -8.88 1.38 -23.47
N ILE A 192 -9.81 1.31 -22.52
CA ILE A 192 -10.27 2.46 -21.74
C ILE A 192 -9.47 2.52 -20.44
N LYS A 193 -9.40 1.41 -19.70
CA LYS A 193 -8.75 1.37 -18.38
C LYS A 193 -8.27 -0.03 -18.06
N SER A 194 -7.23 -0.14 -17.24
CA SER A 194 -6.90 -1.41 -16.57
C SER A 194 -6.53 -1.14 -15.12
N ASP A 195 -7.08 -1.94 -14.22
CA ASP A 195 -6.79 -1.94 -12.79
C ASP A 195 -6.22 -3.29 -12.38
N ALA A 196 -5.27 -3.29 -11.46
CA ALA A 196 -4.72 -4.51 -10.89
C ALA A 196 -4.72 -4.46 -9.36
N THR A 197 -5.10 -5.57 -8.74
CA THR A 197 -4.97 -5.78 -7.31
C THR A 197 -4.16 -7.04 -7.06
N VAL A 198 -3.09 -6.91 -6.27
CA VAL A 198 -2.24 -8.03 -5.87
C VAL A 198 -2.45 -8.38 -4.39
N PHE A 199 -2.52 -9.67 -4.08
CA PHE A 199 -2.66 -10.18 -2.73
C PHE A 199 -1.77 -11.39 -2.49
N VAL A 200 -1.11 -11.40 -1.34
CA VAL A 200 -0.25 -12.50 -0.91
C VAL A 200 -1.12 -13.70 -0.57
N GLN A 201 -0.78 -14.85 -1.14
CA GLN A 201 -1.40 -16.13 -0.82
C GLN A 201 -0.63 -16.84 0.29
N ASP A 202 0.70 -16.83 0.18
CA ASP A 202 1.61 -17.52 1.08
C ASP A 202 3.02 -16.93 0.93
N PHE A 203 3.84 -17.03 1.97
CA PHE A 203 5.26 -16.76 1.86
C PHE A 203 6.07 -17.69 2.75
N LYS A 204 7.33 -17.89 2.37
CA LYS A 204 8.26 -18.70 3.14
C LYS A 204 9.60 -17.99 3.26
N LEU A 205 10.02 -17.73 4.50
CA LEU A 205 11.40 -17.35 4.79
C LEU A 205 12.30 -18.57 4.72
N ILE A 206 13.47 -18.39 4.13
CA ILE A 206 14.60 -19.32 4.12
C ILE A 206 15.87 -18.50 4.32
N SER A 207 17.02 -19.16 4.52
CA SER A 207 18.29 -18.46 4.68
C SER A 207 18.53 -17.40 3.58
N ASN A 208 18.57 -16.15 4.04
CA ASN A 208 18.77 -14.91 3.29
C ASN A 208 17.71 -14.57 2.23
N LYS A 209 16.52 -15.19 2.24
CA LYS A 209 15.48 -14.94 1.21
C LYS A 209 14.06 -15.09 1.75
N VAL A 210 13.11 -14.45 1.08
CA VAL A 210 11.69 -14.76 1.15
C VAL A 210 11.17 -15.23 -0.21
N ILE A 211 10.44 -16.33 -0.21
CA ILE A 211 9.71 -16.83 -1.38
C ILE A 211 8.26 -16.40 -1.22
N ILE A 212 7.75 -15.62 -2.15
CA ILE A 212 6.42 -15.02 -2.13
C ILE A 212 5.56 -15.70 -3.18
N LYS A 213 4.36 -16.14 -2.79
CA LYS A 213 3.29 -16.55 -3.69
C LYS A 213 2.15 -15.57 -3.55
N ALA A 214 1.67 -15.05 -4.67
CA ALA A 214 0.61 -14.07 -4.71
C ALA A 214 -0.28 -14.32 -5.94
N ASP A 215 -1.47 -13.75 -5.93
CA ASP A 215 -2.30 -13.64 -7.11
C ASP A 215 -2.52 -12.17 -7.44
N LEU A 216 -2.53 -11.86 -8.74
CA LEU A 216 -2.88 -10.56 -9.27
C LEU A 216 -4.18 -10.69 -10.05
N LYS A 217 -5.19 -9.96 -9.60
CA LYS A 217 -6.47 -9.78 -10.30
C LYS A 217 -6.35 -8.57 -11.20
N LEU A 218 -6.42 -8.78 -12.51
CA LEU A 218 -6.43 -7.75 -13.53
C LEU A 218 -7.86 -7.57 -14.03
N LYS A 219 -8.32 -6.33 -14.12
CA LYS A 219 -9.59 -5.95 -14.75
C LYS A 219 -9.33 -4.90 -15.81
N THR A 220 -9.73 -5.19 -17.05
CA THR A 220 -9.54 -4.31 -18.19
C THR A 220 -10.88 -3.92 -18.80
N LEU A 221 -11.15 -2.62 -18.80
CA LEU A 221 -12.29 -1.99 -19.47
C LEU A 221 -11.88 -1.56 -20.88
N TYR A 222 -12.65 -1.92 -21.90
CA TYR A 222 -12.34 -1.61 -23.29
C TYR A 222 -13.57 -1.28 -24.12
N SER A 223 -13.38 -0.50 -25.19
CA SER A 223 -14.39 -0.25 -26.21
C SER A 223 -14.31 -1.37 -27.24
N SER A 224 -15.45 -2.00 -27.55
CA SER A 224 -15.61 -3.05 -28.55
C SER A 224 -15.76 -2.50 -29.97
N GLU A 225 -15.48 -3.35 -30.96
CA GLU A 225 -15.72 -3.07 -32.39
C GLU A 225 -17.16 -3.36 -32.83
N ALA A 226 -18.03 -3.87 -31.94
CA ALA A 226 -19.39 -4.23 -32.29
C ALA A 226 -20.26 -2.98 -32.57
N GLU A 227 -21.04 -3.01 -33.66
CA GLU A 227 -21.95 -1.94 -34.08
C GLU A 227 -23.30 -1.92 -33.29
N GLU A 228 -23.35 -2.44 -32.07
CA GLU A 228 -24.60 -2.51 -31.28
C GLU A 228 -24.95 -1.18 -30.60
N GLU A 229 -26.25 -0.96 -30.32
CA GLU A 229 -26.84 0.30 -29.84
C GLU A 229 -26.45 0.71 -28.40
N ASP A 230 -25.92 -0.21 -27.60
CA ASP A 230 -25.35 0.10 -26.27
C ASP A 230 -23.92 0.64 -26.41
N SER A 231 -23.35 1.26 -25.37
CA SER A 231 -22.10 2.05 -25.45
C SER A 231 -20.85 1.35 -26.04
N GLY A 232 -20.96 0.05 -26.37
CA GLY A 232 -19.88 -0.76 -26.92
C GLY A 232 -18.76 -0.95 -25.92
N ILE A 233 -19.05 -1.06 -24.63
CA ILE A 233 -18.03 -1.17 -23.57
C ILE A 233 -18.11 -2.55 -22.96
N GLU A 234 -16.96 -3.18 -22.84
CA GLU A 234 -16.79 -4.51 -22.29
C GLU A 234 -15.72 -4.51 -21.20
N VAL A 235 -15.83 -5.48 -20.31
CA VAL A 235 -14.85 -5.73 -19.24
C VAL A 235 -14.24 -7.10 -19.49
N VAL A 236 -12.94 -7.28 -19.31
CA VAL A 236 -12.33 -8.61 -19.20
C VAL A 236 -11.54 -8.70 -17.90
N GLU A 237 -11.55 -9.87 -17.28
CA GLU A 237 -10.86 -10.13 -16.02
C GLU A 237 -9.91 -11.31 -16.19
N HIS A 238 -8.70 -11.18 -15.65
CA HIS A 238 -7.67 -12.22 -15.66
C HIS A 238 -7.09 -12.37 -14.25
N ASN A 239 -6.77 -13.61 -13.87
CA ASN A 239 -6.07 -13.92 -12.63
C ASN A 239 -4.68 -14.44 -12.96
N LEU A 240 -3.65 -13.76 -12.47
CA LEU A 240 -2.25 -14.05 -12.76
C LEU A 240 -1.54 -14.51 -11.49
N PRO A 241 -1.10 -15.78 -11.41
CA PRO A 241 -0.31 -16.24 -10.28
C PRO A 241 1.10 -15.65 -10.35
N ILE A 242 1.57 -15.08 -9.24
CA ILE A 242 2.89 -14.49 -9.07
C ILE A 242 3.70 -15.34 -8.11
N SER A 243 4.94 -15.66 -8.51
CA SER A 243 5.93 -16.29 -7.65
C SER A 243 7.22 -15.49 -7.71
N GLN A 244 7.64 -14.92 -6.58
CA GLN A 244 8.84 -14.08 -6.51
C GLN A 244 9.77 -14.52 -5.38
N ILE A 245 11.07 -14.35 -5.62
CA ILE A 245 12.10 -14.56 -4.60
C ILE A 245 12.77 -13.23 -4.36
N VAL A 246 12.73 -12.76 -3.12
CA VAL A 246 13.39 -11.52 -2.69
C VAL A 246 14.54 -11.89 -1.76
N ASP A 247 15.75 -11.45 -2.10
CA ASP A 247 16.91 -11.61 -1.23
C ASP A 247 16.81 -10.63 -0.06
N ILE A 248 16.93 -11.14 1.17
CA ILE A 248 16.89 -10.38 2.41
C ILE A 248 18.02 -10.90 3.31
N SER A 249 19.12 -10.16 3.40
CA SER A 249 20.27 -10.57 4.19
C SER A 249 19.92 -10.75 5.68
N GLY A 250 20.46 -11.79 6.32
CA GLY A 250 20.35 -12.02 7.77
C GLY A 250 19.08 -12.72 8.25
N VAL A 251 18.18 -13.09 7.33
CA VAL A 251 16.92 -13.79 7.67
C VAL A 251 17.05 -15.31 7.54
N ASP A 252 16.24 -16.04 8.28
CA ASP A 252 16.08 -17.49 8.21
C ASP A 252 14.64 -17.91 8.58
N GLU A 253 14.39 -19.21 8.67
CA GLU A 253 13.10 -19.79 9.01
C GLU A 253 12.59 -19.45 10.43
N GLU A 254 13.44 -18.94 11.32
CA GLU A 254 13.07 -18.60 12.70
C GLU A 254 12.61 -17.13 12.84
N CYS A 255 12.75 -16.33 11.79
CA CYS A 255 12.29 -14.95 11.77
C CYS A 255 10.77 -14.85 11.55
N GLY A 256 10.16 -13.81 12.11
CA GLY A 256 8.83 -13.34 11.73
C GLY A 256 8.91 -12.31 10.60
N CYS A 257 7.89 -12.22 9.74
CA CYS A 257 7.86 -11.27 8.64
C CYS A 257 6.45 -10.73 8.41
N ILE A 258 6.35 -9.41 8.26
CA ILE A 258 5.17 -8.71 7.76
C ILE A 258 5.43 -8.37 6.30
N LEU A 259 4.67 -8.96 5.38
CA LEU A 259 4.85 -8.86 3.94
C LEU A 259 3.64 -8.22 3.25
N ASN A 260 3.87 -7.16 2.49
CA ASN A 260 2.87 -6.45 1.69
C ASN A 260 3.32 -6.32 0.22
N LEU A 261 2.38 -6.36 -0.72
CA LEU A 261 2.64 -6.19 -2.17
C LEU A 261 1.82 -5.05 -2.77
N HIS A 262 2.35 -3.96 -3.29
CA HIS A 262 1.49 -2.92 -3.91
C HIS A 262 1.61 -2.97 -5.43
N SER A 263 0.48 -3.12 -6.12
CA SER A 263 0.42 -2.98 -7.57
C SER A 263 0.44 -1.50 -7.95
N GLY A 264 1.24 -1.19 -8.96
CA GLY A 264 1.27 0.11 -9.61
C GLY A 264 0.20 0.28 -10.69
N ASN A 265 0.36 1.35 -11.47
CA ASN A 265 -0.36 1.69 -12.66
C ASN A 265 -0.20 0.58 -13.70
N VAL A 266 -1.32 0.23 -14.34
CA VAL A 266 -1.32 -0.78 -15.38
C VAL A 266 -1.20 -0.12 -16.75
N LYS A 267 -0.10 -0.40 -17.44
CA LYS A 267 0.09 -0.05 -18.85
C LYS A 267 -0.44 -1.20 -19.69
N ALA A 268 -1.57 -0.95 -20.36
CA ALA A 268 -2.23 -1.95 -21.20
C ALA A 268 -2.34 -1.46 -22.65
N SER A 269 -2.11 -2.36 -23.60
CA SER A 269 -2.28 -2.10 -25.02
C SER A 269 -2.94 -3.30 -25.72
N ILE A 270 -3.61 -3.03 -26.85
CA ILE A 270 -4.30 -4.04 -27.64
C ILE A 270 -3.61 -4.21 -29.00
N SER A 271 -3.45 -5.46 -29.42
CA SER A 271 -2.91 -5.85 -30.71
C SER A 271 -3.73 -6.98 -31.36
N GLN A 272 -3.46 -7.24 -32.63
CA GLN A 272 -4.14 -8.30 -33.38
C GLN A 272 -3.65 -9.69 -32.94
N ASN A 273 -4.59 -10.62 -32.71
CA ASN A 273 -4.28 -12.02 -32.50
C ASN A 273 -3.95 -12.73 -33.83
N SER A 274 -3.74 -14.05 -33.77
CA SER A 274 -3.40 -14.85 -34.96
C SER A 274 -4.46 -14.86 -36.08
N GLU A 275 -5.70 -14.47 -35.78
CA GLU A 275 -6.81 -14.38 -36.74
C GLU A 275 -6.97 -12.97 -37.31
N GLY A 276 -6.17 -12.00 -36.85
CA GLY A 276 -6.22 -10.60 -37.29
C GLY A 276 -7.24 -9.74 -36.52
N GLU A 277 -7.83 -10.26 -35.45
CA GLU A 277 -8.78 -9.52 -34.59
C GLU A 277 -8.05 -8.87 -33.41
N ASN A 278 -8.44 -7.66 -33.01
CA ASN A 278 -7.85 -6.94 -31.88
C ASN A 278 -8.23 -7.57 -30.54
N ARG A 279 -7.54 -8.65 -30.17
CA ARG A 279 -7.82 -9.47 -28.97
C ARG A 279 -6.61 -9.76 -28.10
N GLN A 280 -5.40 -9.46 -28.57
CA GLN A 280 -4.19 -9.68 -27.81
C GLN A 280 -3.93 -8.47 -26.90
N LEU A 281 -4.03 -8.69 -25.60
CA LEU A 281 -3.89 -7.69 -24.55
C LEU A 281 -2.49 -7.80 -23.93
N ASP A 282 -1.63 -6.83 -24.24
CA ASP A 282 -0.29 -6.71 -23.66
C ASP A 282 -0.34 -5.83 -22.42
N VAL A 283 0.02 -6.38 -21.25
CA VAL A 283 -0.10 -5.72 -19.94
C VAL A 283 1.25 -5.67 -19.24
N GLN A 284 1.61 -4.49 -18.76
CA GLN A 284 2.80 -4.24 -17.95
C GLN A 284 2.45 -3.43 -16.71
N LEU A 285 2.96 -3.86 -15.55
CA LEU A 285 2.90 -3.09 -14.31
C LEU A 285 4.08 -3.41 -13.40
N ASP A 286 4.43 -2.46 -12.54
CA ASP A 286 5.36 -2.67 -11.43
C ASP A 286 4.59 -3.11 -10.18
N VAL A 287 5.17 -4.04 -9.43
CA VAL A 287 4.67 -4.47 -8.11
C VAL A 287 5.79 -4.25 -7.09
N MET A 288 5.47 -3.55 -6.00
CA MET A 288 6.39 -3.31 -4.89
C MET A 288 6.16 -4.34 -3.78
N ALA A 289 7.16 -5.18 -3.51
CA ALA A 289 7.17 -6.03 -2.32
C ALA A 289 7.86 -5.32 -1.16
N THR A 290 7.17 -5.19 -0.03
CA THR A 290 7.72 -4.64 1.22
C THR A 290 7.73 -5.72 2.29
N ALA A 291 8.90 -6.07 2.80
CA ALA A 291 9.09 -7.07 3.85
C ALA A 291 9.73 -6.42 5.08
N ASN A 292 9.04 -6.47 6.22
CA ASN A 292 9.56 -6.09 7.52
C ASN A 292 9.80 -7.35 8.35
N VAL A 293 11.07 -7.69 8.55
CA VAL A 293 11.51 -8.95 9.17
C VAL A 293 12.07 -8.67 10.56
N TYR A 294 11.63 -9.47 11.53
CA TYR A 294 12.04 -9.38 12.92
C TYR A 294 12.39 -10.75 13.49
N ARG A 295 13.13 -10.76 14.59
CA ARG A 295 13.43 -11.98 15.36
C ARG A 295 12.95 -11.80 16.78
N THR A 296 12.14 -12.75 17.23
CA THR A 296 11.69 -12.82 18.63
C THR A 296 12.63 -13.72 19.41
N ARG A 297 13.15 -13.22 20.54
CA ARG A 297 13.98 -13.99 21.45
C ARG A 297 13.61 -13.73 22.90
N GLU A 298 13.89 -14.70 23.75
CA GLU A 298 13.86 -14.51 25.20
C GLU A 298 15.16 -13.83 25.65
N ILE A 299 15.04 -12.75 26.42
CA ILE A 299 16.17 -12.10 27.09
C ILE A 299 16.00 -12.18 28.60
N THR A 300 17.11 -12.14 29.31
CA THR A 300 17.12 -12.10 30.79
C THR A 300 17.60 -10.72 31.23
N VAL A 301 16.81 -10.05 32.07
CA VAL A 301 17.13 -8.73 32.62
C VAL A 301 17.22 -8.78 34.14
N VAL A 302 18.15 -8.02 34.71
CA VAL A 302 18.23 -7.80 36.15
C VAL A 302 17.30 -6.66 36.54
N THR A 303 16.34 -6.95 37.41
CA THR A 303 15.35 -5.96 37.89
C THR A 303 15.63 -5.46 39.30
N ASP A 304 16.34 -6.26 40.11
CA ASP A 304 16.74 -5.91 41.46
C ASP A 304 18.00 -6.68 41.86
N ALA A 305 18.77 -6.16 42.82
CA ALA A 305 19.94 -6.83 43.38
C ALA A 305 20.28 -6.28 44.77
N PHE A 306 20.48 -7.13 45.77
CA PHE A 306 20.87 -6.70 47.12
C PHE A 306 21.99 -7.57 47.69
N SER A 307 22.79 -7.03 48.63
CA SER A 307 23.77 -7.83 49.38
C SER A 307 23.28 -8.14 50.79
N PRO A 308 23.30 -9.42 51.23
CA PRO A 308 23.10 -9.75 52.64
C PRO A 308 24.33 -9.39 53.51
N LYS A 309 25.48 -9.11 52.90
CA LYS A 309 26.76 -8.86 53.60
C LYS A 309 27.13 -7.38 53.70
N PHE A 310 26.61 -6.53 52.82
CA PHE A 310 26.99 -5.12 52.71
C PHE A 310 25.78 -4.22 52.45
N GLU A 311 25.85 -2.98 52.92
CA GLU A 311 24.88 -1.95 52.52
C GLU A 311 24.98 -1.70 51.02
N THR A 312 23.85 -1.73 50.32
CA THR A 312 23.78 -1.67 48.85
C THR A 312 22.98 -0.43 48.42
N MET A 313 23.48 0.30 47.43
CA MET A 313 22.75 1.39 46.78
C MET A 313 22.53 1.00 45.31
N ILE A 314 21.26 0.98 44.88
CA ILE A 314 20.86 0.56 43.54
C ILE A 314 20.46 1.79 42.73
N GLN A 315 20.88 1.82 41.46
CA GLN A 315 20.41 2.76 40.46
C GLN A 315 19.77 1.99 39.31
N THR A 316 18.51 2.28 39.02
CA THR A 316 17.74 1.64 37.94
C THR A 316 17.43 2.65 36.84
N SER A 317 17.44 2.20 35.59
CA SER A 317 16.98 2.96 34.43
C SER A 317 15.92 2.17 33.66
N PRO A 318 14.92 2.84 33.07
CA PRO A 318 13.97 2.17 32.18
C PRO A 318 14.69 1.65 30.92
N VAL A 319 14.23 0.51 30.40
CA VAL A 319 14.69 -0.06 29.12
C VAL A 319 13.46 -0.20 28.22
N HIS A 320 13.53 0.35 27.01
CA HIS A 320 12.45 0.24 26.03
C HIS A 320 12.64 -1.02 25.20
N MET A 321 11.57 -1.80 25.05
CA MET A 321 11.57 -3.05 24.29
C MET A 321 10.29 -3.12 23.47
N GLN A 322 10.37 -3.82 22.34
CA GLN A 322 9.23 -4.10 21.48
C GLN A 322 9.01 -5.60 21.41
N TYR A 323 7.76 -6.00 21.22
CA TYR A 323 7.35 -7.38 21.01
C TYR A 323 6.24 -7.39 19.98
N VAL A 324 6.42 -8.19 18.92
CA VAL A 324 5.34 -8.41 17.96
C VAL A 324 4.42 -9.47 18.56
N SER A 325 3.26 -9.02 19.04
CA SER A 325 2.29 -9.90 19.70
C SER A 325 1.56 -10.81 18.72
N ASP A 326 1.22 -10.27 17.54
CA ASP A 326 0.46 -10.98 16.52
C ASP A 326 0.70 -10.37 15.13
N THR A 327 0.46 -11.16 14.09
CA THR A 327 0.39 -10.72 12.69
C THR A 327 -0.96 -11.16 12.11
N VAL A 328 -1.87 -10.21 11.96
CA VAL A 328 -3.26 -10.49 11.56
C VAL A 328 -3.39 -10.55 10.04
N HIS A 329 -3.85 -11.70 9.53
CA HIS A 329 -4.27 -11.89 8.15
C HIS A 329 -5.75 -12.26 8.11
N LYS A 330 -6.61 -11.28 7.78
CA LYS A 330 -8.06 -11.46 7.81
C LYS A 330 -8.71 -10.98 6.52
N THR A 331 -9.68 -11.76 6.04
CA THR A 331 -10.58 -11.37 4.96
C THR A 331 -12.00 -11.31 5.51
N GLU A 332 -12.68 -10.19 5.26
CA GLU A 332 -14.10 -10.02 5.57
C GLU A 332 -14.86 -9.61 4.31
N VAL A 333 -16.11 -10.08 4.19
CA VAL A 333 -17.02 -9.67 3.11
C VAL A 333 -17.95 -8.61 3.67
N LEU A 334 -17.94 -7.43 3.05
CA LEU A 334 -18.89 -6.36 3.34
C LEU A 334 -19.91 -6.28 2.20
N GLN A 335 -21.20 -6.30 2.54
CA GLN A 335 -22.29 -6.16 1.58
C GLN A 335 -23.08 -4.89 1.88
N GLU A 336 -23.13 -3.98 0.92
CA GLU A 336 -23.73 -2.65 1.06
C GLU A 336 -24.64 -2.35 -0.14
N SER A 337 -25.68 -1.56 0.09
CA SER A 337 -26.62 -1.13 -0.96
C SER A 337 -26.49 0.39 -1.16
N LEU A 338 -26.18 0.80 -2.39
CA LEU A 338 -25.95 2.20 -2.74
C LEU A 338 -27.15 2.79 -3.46
N GLU A 339 -27.74 3.83 -2.88
CA GLU A 339 -28.77 4.63 -3.55
C GLU A 339 -28.12 5.74 -4.38
N LEU A 340 -28.37 5.74 -5.70
CA LEU A 340 -27.86 6.78 -6.61
C LEU A 340 -28.91 7.87 -6.80
N GLU A 341 -28.54 9.11 -6.48
CA GLU A 341 -29.40 10.27 -6.70
C GLU A 341 -29.40 10.62 -8.20
N ASN A 342 -30.58 10.83 -8.78
CA ASN A 342 -30.77 11.35 -10.14
C ASN A 342 -30.28 10.46 -11.31
N ALA A 343 -30.16 9.15 -11.11
CA ALA A 343 -29.84 8.22 -12.20
C ALA A 343 -30.61 6.90 -12.08
N GLU A 344 -31.59 6.70 -12.97
CA GLU A 344 -32.06 5.35 -13.26
C GLU A 344 -31.01 4.67 -14.15
N LEU A 345 -30.38 3.63 -13.62
CA LEU A 345 -29.38 2.85 -14.35
C LEU A 345 -30.06 1.73 -15.14
N LYS A 346 -29.65 1.57 -16.40
CA LYS A 346 -29.93 0.37 -17.21
C LYS A 346 -29.01 -0.78 -16.79
N THR A 347 -27.71 -0.50 -16.73
CA THR A 347 -26.66 -1.51 -16.48
C THR A 347 -25.46 -0.86 -15.78
N VAL A 348 -24.89 -1.52 -14.77
CA VAL A 348 -23.57 -1.18 -14.22
C VAL A 348 -22.51 -1.90 -15.03
N ILE A 349 -21.56 -1.16 -15.58
CA ILE A 349 -20.48 -1.68 -16.41
C ILE A 349 -19.30 -2.09 -15.52
N ASP A 350 -18.88 -1.17 -14.67
CA ASP A 350 -17.70 -1.33 -13.83
C ASP A 350 -17.89 -0.64 -12.47
N CYS A 351 -17.23 -1.16 -11.46
CA CYS A 351 -17.18 -0.63 -10.11
C CYS A 351 -15.79 -0.91 -9.54
N THR A 352 -15.14 0.14 -9.07
CA THR A 352 -13.86 0.12 -8.38
C THR A 352 -14.06 0.59 -6.94
N THR A 353 -13.23 0.10 -6.04
CA THR A 353 -13.34 0.46 -4.61
C THR A 353 -11.96 0.54 -3.99
N GLU A 354 -11.72 1.63 -3.28
CA GLU A 354 -10.53 1.84 -2.46
C GLU A 354 -10.92 1.91 -0.99
N ALA A 355 -10.19 1.21 -0.13
CA ALA A 355 -10.38 1.27 1.31
C ALA A 355 -9.37 2.24 1.94
N TYR A 356 -9.85 3.03 2.89
CA TYR A 356 -9.00 3.92 3.68
C TYR A 356 -9.31 3.77 5.17
N VAL A 357 -8.33 3.28 5.93
CA VAL A 357 -8.40 3.25 7.40
C VAL A 357 -8.19 4.68 7.92
N LYS A 358 -9.21 5.21 8.59
CA LYS A 358 -9.14 6.54 9.24
C LYS A 358 -8.59 6.44 10.65
N GLU A 359 -8.88 5.33 11.33
CA GLU A 359 -8.51 5.13 12.72
C GLU A 359 -8.28 3.64 13.02
N SER A 360 -7.29 3.37 13.87
CA SER A 360 -7.11 2.08 14.50
C SER A 360 -6.87 2.29 16.00
N LYS A 361 -7.54 1.49 16.82
CA LYS A 361 -7.51 1.59 18.28
C LYS A 361 -7.46 0.20 18.89
N PHE A 362 -6.72 0.09 19.99
CA PHE A 362 -6.72 -1.09 20.84
C PHE A 362 -7.54 -0.79 22.09
N GLU A 363 -8.63 -1.54 22.28
CA GLU A 363 -9.47 -1.43 23.47
C GLU A 363 -9.85 -2.83 23.95
N ASN A 364 -9.58 -3.13 25.23
CA ASN A 364 -9.96 -4.38 25.90
C ASN A 364 -9.55 -5.67 25.14
N GLY A 365 -8.33 -5.71 24.59
CA GLY A 365 -7.83 -6.88 23.85
C GLY A 365 -8.42 -7.03 22.44
N VAL A 366 -9.00 -5.96 21.89
CA VAL A 366 -9.54 -5.93 20.52
C VAL A 366 -8.91 -4.78 19.76
N LEU A 367 -8.34 -5.08 18.58
CA LEU A 367 -8.00 -4.11 17.56
C LEU A 367 -9.27 -3.74 16.79
N ALA A 368 -9.75 -2.51 16.99
CA ALA A 368 -10.85 -1.94 16.24
C ALA A 368 -10.30 -1.01 15.15
N MET A 369 -10.72 -1.25 13.92
CA MET A 369 -10.39 -0.41 12.76
C MET A 369 -11.66 0.20 12.21
N ALA A 370 -11.57 1.46 11.80
CA ALA A 370 -12.66 2.17 11.16
C ALA A 370 -12.13 3.02 10.00
N GLY A 371 -12.91 3.10 8.93
CA GLY A 371 -12.48 3.75 7.71
C GLY A 371 -13.62 4.02 6.75
N ASP A 372 -13.26 4.45 5.55
CA ASP A 372 -14.19 4.65 4.45
C ASP A 372 -13.79 3.76 3.27
N LEU A 373 -14.79 3.20 2.60
CA LEU A 373 -14.71 2.68 1.25
C LEU A 373 -15.13 3.79 0.29
N TYR A 374 -14.21 4.17 -0.60
CA TYR A 374 -14.49 5.05 -1.73
C TYR A 374 -14.85 4.19 -2.92
N ILE A 375 -16.13 4.19 -3.28
CA ILE A 375 -16.69 3.38 -4.35
C ILE A 375 -16.94 4.29 -5.54
N SER A 376 -16.41 3.90 -6.69
CA SER A 376 -16.68 4.57 -7.95
C SER A 376 -17.13 3.60 -9.01
N GLY A 377 -18.06 4.02 -9.86
CA GLY A 377 -18.57 3.14 -10.89
C GLY A 377 -18.91 3.84 -12.18
N TYR A 378 -18.99 3.02 -13.23
CA TYR A 378 -19.41 3.36 -14.56
C TYR A 378 -20.67 2.58 -14.90
N ALA A 379 -21.66 3.27 -15.46
CA ALA A 379 -22.94 2.66 -15.78
C ALA A 379 -23.55 3.31 -17.03
N LEU A 380 -24.56 2.65 -17.58
CA LEU A 380 -25.46 3.21 -18.56
C LEU A 380 -26.73 3.69 -17.86
N ASN A 381 -27.16 4.91 -18.16
CA ASN A 381 -28.47 5.38 -17.73
C ASN A 381 -29.59 4.71 -18.54
N SER A 382 -30.84 4.93 -18.15
CA SER A 382 -32.02 4.38 -18.85
C SER A 382 -32.15 4.78 -20.32
N GLN A 383 -31.44 5.82 -20.77
CA GLN A 383 -31.36 6.27 -22.16
C GLN A 383 -30.15 5.70 -22.91
N GLY A 384 -29.37 4.79 -22.30
CA GLY A 384 -28.16 4.20 -22.89
C GLY A 384 -26.92 5.10 -22.85
N GLY A 385 -27.02 6.29 -22.25
CA GLY A 385 -25.89 7.22 -22.13
C GLY A 385 -24.95 6.85 -20.97
N PRO A 386 -23.62 6.98 -21.15
CA PRO A 386 -22.67 6.66 -20.11
C PRO A 386 -22.70 7.70 -18.98
N VAL A 387 -22.71 7.18 -17.74
CA VAL A 387 -22.69 7.93 -16.50
C VAL A 387 -21.67 7.35 -15.53
N SER A 388 -21.13 8.19 -14.66
CA SER A 388 -20.25 7.81 -13.56
C SER A 388 -20.90 8.20 -12.24
N PHE A 389 -20.54 7.50 -11.16
CA PHE A 389 -20.98 7.84 -9.80
C PHE A 389 -19.87 7.60 -8.78
N ASP A 390 -19.96 8.32 -7.66
CA ASP A 390 -19.10 8.21 -6.50
C ASP A 390 -19.93 8.04 -5.24
N LYS A 391 -19.53 7.12 -4.38
CA LYS A 391 -20.11 6.92 -3.06
C LYS A 391 -19.02 6.66 -2.04
N THR A 392 -19.31 7.03 -0.79
CA THR A 392 -18.44 6.74 0.34
C THR A 392 -19.26 5.97 1.36
N VAL A 393 -18.77 4.80 1.75
CA VAL A 393 -19.43 3.95 2.75
C VAL A 393 -18.46 3.70 3.90
N PRO A 394 -18.85 3.98 5.15
CA PRO A 394 -17.99 3.67 6.28
C PRO A 394 -17.88 2.15 6.46
N PHE A 395 -16.72 1.68 6.88
CA PHE A 395 -16.54 0.28 7.31
C PHE A 395 -15.95 0.24 8.72
N SER A 396 -16.18 -0.87 9.42
CA SER A 396 -15.51 -1.18 10.68
C SER A 396 -15.18 -2.65 10.75
N MET A 397 -13.96 -2.96 11.20
CA MET A 397 -13.46 -4.31 11.42
C MET A 397 -12.98 -4.42 12.87
N LYS A 398 -13.10 -5.62 13.43
CA LYS A 398 -12.62 -5.92 14.77
C LYS A 398 -11.86 -7.23 14.76
N GLU A 399 -10.69 -7.22 15.40
CA GLU A 399 -9.90 -8.42 15.61
C GLU A 399 -9.50 -8.58 17.07
N PRO A 400 -9.84 -9.70 17.73
CA PRO A 400 -9.28 -10.03 19.03
C PRO A 400 -7.76 -10.18 18.91
N VAL A 401 -7.00 -9.60 19.82
CA VAL A 401 -5.54 -9.71 19.83
C VAL A 401 -5.08 -10.21 21.19
N GLU A 402 -4.19 -11.20 21.20
CA GLU A 402 -3.65 -11.75 22.43
C GLU A 402 -2.60 -10.83 23.04
N GLY A 403 -2.75 -10.50 24.33
CA GLY A 403 -1.74 -9.79 25.10
C GLY A 403 -2.29 -8.63 25.93
N ALA A 404 -1.52 -8.19 26.93
CA ALA A 404 -1.85 -7.06 27.80
C ALA A 404 -0.68 -6.07 28.07
N PRO A 405 0.14 -5.65 27.08
CA PRO A 405 1.05 -4.54 27.29
C PRO A 405 0.31 -3.20 27.37
N ASN A 406 0.89 -2.25 28.11
CA ASN A 406 0.32 -0.92 28.35
C ASN A 406 0.28 -0.02 27.11
N HIS A 407 1.04 -0.33 26.06
CA HIS A 407 1.14 0.47 24.84
C HIS A 407 1.15 -0.43 23.59
N TRP A 408 0.07 -0.38 22.82
CA TRP A 408 -0.04 -1.06 21.54
C TRP A 408 0.07 -0.08 20.38
N HIS A 409 0.65 -0.54 19.28
CA HIS A 409 0.57 0.14 17.99
C HIS A 409 0.31 -0.90 16.90
N ALA A 410 -0.47 -0.52 15.89
CA ALA A 410 -0.70 -1.31 14.70
C ALA A 410 -0.57 -0.41 13.48
N ASN A 411 -0.12 -1.00 12.39
CA ASN A 411 -0.03 -0.37 11.09
C ASN A 411 -0.93 -1.14 10.12
N PRO A 412 -2.26 -1.03 10.27
CA PRO A 412 -3.17 -1.82 9.47
C PRO A 412 -3.12 -1.40 8.00
N GLU A 413 -3.05 -2.37 7.12
CA GLU A 413 -3.26 -2.21 5.69
C GLU A 413 -4.52 -2.98 5.30
N ILE A 414 -5.40 -2.34 4.52
CA ILE A 414 -6.61 -2.95 4.01
C ILE A 414 -6.58 -2.90 2.50
N ARG A 415 -7.00 -4.00 1.87
CA ARG A 415 -7.10 -4.14 0.43
C ARG A 415 -8.47 -4.70 0.09
N ILE A 416 -9.02 -4.21 -1.01
CA ILE A 416 -10.24 -4.74 -1.59
C ILE A 416 -9.85 -5.81 -2.59
N VAL A 417 -10.55 -6.95 -2.55
CA VAL A 417 -10.25 -8.16 -3.34
C VAL A 417 -11.40 -8.51 -4.26
#